data_AF-B9TQW2-F1
#
_entry.id   AF-B9TQW2-F1
#
_cell.length_a   1.000
_cell.length_b   1.000
_cell.length_c   1.000
_cell.angle_alpha   90.00
_cell.angle_beta   90.00
_cell.angle_gamma   90.00
#
_symmetry.space_group_name_H-M   'P 1'
#
loop_
_entity.id
_entity.type
_entity.pdbx_description
1 polymer ?
#
loop_
_entity_poly.entity_id
_entity_poly.type
_entity_poly.pdbx_seq_one_letter_code
_entity_poly.pdbx_strand_id
1 'polypeptide(L)'
;MNGTRIVAGVAAGLCCLSTAHADCLDDAAAYQHVSSQLVHAIAQQESGMRASAINVNGDGSQDIGLMQINSSWLPKLSRYGVRREHLFNACVNAYV
;
A
#
# COMPACT_ATOMS: atom_id res chain seq x y z
N MET A 1 62.77 19.63 13.02
CA MET A 1 61.81 20.14 12.02
C MET A 1 61.83 19.18 10.84
N ASN A 2 60.78 18.36 10.68
CA ASN A 2 60.31 17.89 9.38
C ASN A 2 58.99 17.16 9.59
N GLY A 3 57.93 17.73 9.03
CA GLY A 3 56.56 17.26 9.17
C GLY A 3 56.25 16.15 8.17
N THR A 4 55.57 15.14 8.66
CA THR A 4 54.94 14.13 7.82
C THR A 4 53.47 14.50 7.68
N ARG A 5 53.07 14.86 6.47
CA ARG A 5 51.71 15.28 6.11
C ARG A 5 50.77 14.08 6.14
N ILE A 6 49.67 14.20 6.88
CA ILE A 6 48.54 13.28 6.89
C ILE A 6 47.85 13.37 5.52
N VAL A 7 47.88 12.30 4.73
CA VAL A 7 46.98 12.18 3.56
C VAL A 7 45.72 11.47 4.06
N ALA A 8 44.68 12.27 4.31
CA ALA A 8 43.36 11.80 4.66
C ALA A 8 42.76 11.03 3.47
N GLY A 9 42.44 9.76 3.68
CA GLY A 9 41.72 8.94 2.71
C GLY A 9 40.28 9.45 2.58
N VAL A 10 39.88 9.85 1.36
CA VAL A 10 38.48 10.10 1.04
C VAL A 10 37.87 8.75 0.66
N ALA A 11 37.31 8.04 1.64
CA ALA A 11 36.40 6.94 1.37
C ALA A 11 35.07 7.53 0.89
N ALA A 12 34.82 7.48 -0.42
CA ALA A 12 33.54 7.86 -0.99
C ALA A 12 32.47 6.87 -0.51
N GLY A 13 31.67 7.29 0.47
CA GLY A 13 30.54 6.53 0.99
C GLY A 13 29.46 6.41 -0.09
N LEU A 14 29.29 5.20 -0.61
CA LEU A 14 28.15 4.85 -1.46
C LEU A 14 26.90 4.81 -0.56
N CYS A 15 26.15 5.92 -0.54
CA CYS A 15 24.85 5.96 0.13
C CYS A 15 23.92 4.94 -0.52
N CYS A 16 23.45 3.96 0.25
CA CYS A 16 22.37 3.06 -0.15
C CYS A 16 21.14 3.91 -0.50
N LEU A 17 20.82 4.01 -1.78
CA LEU A 17 19.59 4.61 -2.27
C LEU A 17 18.46 3.62 -2.03
N SER A 18 17.76 3.75 -0.89
CA SER A 18 16.50 3.07 -0.66
C SER A 18 15.44 3.68 -1.59
N THR A 19 14.92 2.90 -2.53
CA THR A 19 13.75 3.30 -3.31
C THR A 19 12.54 3.33 -2.39
N ALA A 20 12.08 4.52 -2.02
CA ALA A 20 10.78 4.67 -1.37
C ALA A 20 9.70 4.34 -2.40
N HIS A 21 8.99 3.23 -2.20
CA HIS A 21 7.77 2.97 -2.93
C HIS A 21 6.67 3.83 -2.31
N ALA A 22 6.35 4.96 -2.95
CA ALA A 22 5.11 5.66 -2.68
C ALA A 22 3.98 4.80 -3.24
N ASP A 23 3.22 4.17 -2.35
CA ASP A 23 1.94 3.58 -2.72
C ASP A 23 0.80 4.47 -2.21
N CYS A 24 -0.37 4.21 -2.75
CA CYS A 24 -1.59 4.95 -2.43
C CYS A 24 -2.17 4.58 -1.05
N LEU A 25 -1.55 3.67 -0.29
CA LEU A 25 -2.01 3.35 1.06
C LEU A 25 -1.67 4.46 2.04
N ASP A 26 -0.57 5.19 1.84
CA ASP A 26 -0.23 6.37 2.64
C ASP A 26 -1.25 7.49 2.42
N ASP A 27 -1.62 7.76 1.16
CA ASP A 27 -2.63 8.77 0.83
C ASP A 27 -4.02 8.36 1.34
N ALA A 28 -4.37 7.07 1.23
CA ALA A 28 -5.62 6.53 1.77
C ALA A 28 -5.65 6.61 3.31
N ALA A 29 -4.54 6.30 3.98
CA ALA A 29 -4.42 6.42 5.43
C ALA A 29 -4.60 7.88 5.88
N ALA A 30 -3.97 8.82 5.18
CA ALA A 30 -4.13 10.25 5.43
C ALA A 30 -5.58 10.71 5.22
N TYR A 31 -6.22 10.25 4.14
CA TYR A 31 -7.63 10.54 3.83
C TYR A 31 -8.59 10.02 4.91
N GLN A 32 -8.36 8.81 5.42
CA GLN A 32 -9.16 8.19 6.48
C GLN A 32 -8.74 8.62 7.89
N HIS A 33 -7.73 9.49 8.01
CA HIS A 33 -7.17 10.00 9.27
C HIS A 33 -6.68 8.89 10.22
N VAL A 34 -6.05 7.86 9.66
CA VAL A 34 -5.42 6.75 10.39
C VAL A 34 -3.93 6.66 10.10
N SER A 35 -3.19 5.84 10.83
CA SER A 35 -1.76 5.66 10.57
C SER A 35 -1.51 4.85 9.30
N SER A 36 -0.52 5.25 8.50
CA SER A 36 -0.04 4.47 7.34
C SER A 36 0.27 3.02 7.71
N GLN A 37 0.98 2.81 8.84
CA GLN A 37 1.34 1.46 9.30
C GLN A 37 0.11 0.57 9.52
N LEU A 38 -1.01 1.13 9.99
CA LEU A 38 -2.23 0.37 10.18
C LEU A 38 -2.83 -0.06 8.84
N VAL A 39 -2.94 0.85 7.88
CA VAL A 39 -3.51 0.55 6.55
C VAL A 39 -2.65 -0.48 5.80
N HIS A 40 -1.32 -0.35 5.88
CA HIS A 40 -0.38 -1.33 5.34
C HIS A 40 -0.53 -2.70 6.02
N ALA A 41 -0.66 -2.73 7.35
CA ALA A 41 -0.87 -3.98 8.08
C ALA A 41 -2.19 -4.65 7.70
N ILE A 42 -3.26 -3.89 7.48
CA ILE A 42 -4.55 -4.40 6.99
C ILE A 42 -4.37 -4.98 5.58
N ALA A 43 -3.82 -4.23 4.63
CA ALA A 43 -3.61 -4.72 3.25
C ALA A 43 -2.76 -6.00 3.21
N GLN A 44 -1.72 -6.07 4.06
CA GLN A 44 -0.87 -7.25 4.20
C GLN A 44 -1.63 -8.44 4.79
N GLN A 45 -2.48 -8.22 5.79
CA GLN A 45 -3.28 -9.27 6.43
C GLN A 45 -4.40 -9.79 5.53
N GLU A 46 -5.07 -8.89 4.81
CA GLU A 46 -6.26 -9.19 4.01
C GLU A 46 -5.91 -9.91 2.70
N SER A 47 -4.89 -9.44 1.98
CA SER A 47 -4.57 -9.96 0.64
C SER A 47 -3.10 -10.35 0.45
N GLY A 48 -2.24 -10.08 1.42
CA GLY A 48 -0.80 -10.17 1.21
C GLY A 48 -0.30 -9.15 0.19
N MET A 49 -0.88 -7.94 0.19
CA MET A 49 -0.58 -6.87 -0.77
C MET A 49 -0.97 -7.21 -2.23
N ARG A 50 -1.95 -8.09 -2.44
CA ARG A 50 -2.38 -8.54 -3.78
C ARG A 50 -3.69 -7.90 -4.18
N ALA A 51 -3.61 -6.89 -5.05
CA ALA A 51 -4.79 -6.21 -5.60
C ALA A 51 -5.72 -7.11 -6.44
N SER A 52 -5.24 -8.28 -6.89
CA SER A 52 -6.03 -9.27 -7.63
C SER A 52 -6.67 -10.36 -6.76
N ALA A 53 -6.55 -10.26 -5.43
CA ALA A 53 -7.10 -11.26 -4.51
C ALA A 53 -8.63 -11.31 -4.57
N ILE A 54 -9.17 -12.52 -4.52
CA ILE A 54 -10.61 -12.79 -4.40
C ILE A 54 -10.77 -13.95 -3.42
N ASN A 55 -11.59 -13.74 -2.39
CA ASN A 55 -12.05 -14.82 -1.52
C ASN A 55 -13.58 -14.94 -1.63
N VAL A 56 -14.10 -16.16 -1.54
CA VAL A 56 -15.54 -16.44 -1.62
C VAL A 56 -16.01 -16.93 -0.25
N ASN A 57 -17.03 -16.27 0.29
CA ASN A 57 -17.60 -16.57 1.60
C ASN A 57 -18.67 -17.65 1.51
N GLY A 58 -19.01 -18.25 2.66
CA GLY A 58 -20.01 -19.33 2.73
C GLY A 58 -21.43 -18.91 2.32
N ASP A 59 -21.74 -17.61 2.36
CA ASP A 59 -23.00 -17.03 1.88
C ASP A 59 -22.99 -16.70 0.38
N GLY A 60 -21.88 -16.96 -0.32
CA GLY A 60 -21.68 -16.66 -1.73
C GLY A 60 -21.22 -15.22 -2.03
N SER A 61 -21.09 -14.35 -1.03
CA SER A 61 -20.43 -13.05 -1.20
C SER A 61 -18.94 -13.22 -1.48
N GLN A 62 -18.31 -12.18 -2.01
CA GLN A 62 -16.89 -12.21 -2.37
C GLN A 62 -16.16 -11.01 -1.79
N ASP A 63 -15.00 -11.25 -1.22
CA ASP A 63 -14.08 -10.22 -0.74
C ASP A 63 -13.07 -9.91 -1.84
N ILE A 64 -12.97 -8.62 -2.23
CA ILE A 64 -12.38 -8.22 -3.50
C ILE A 64 -11.19 -7.28 -3.29
N GLY A 65 -10.07 -7.65 -3.88
CA GLY A 65 -8.90 -6.80 -4.03
C GLY A 65 -8.07 -6.62 -2.77
N LEU A 66 -7.32 -5.51 -2.72
CA LEU A 66 -6.24 -5.26 -1.76
C LEU A 66 -6.69 -5.32 -0.29
N MET A 67 -7.81 -4.66 0.00
CA MET A 67 -8.45 -4.53 1.32
C MET A 67 -9.64 -5.48 1.48
N GLN A 68 -9.81 -6.45 0.56
CA GLN A 68 -10.84 -7.49 0.65
C GLN A 68 -12.26 -6.93 0.86
N ILE A 69 -12.62 -5.87 0.11
CA ILE A 69 -13.94 -5.25 0.19
C ILE A 69 -15.03 -6.24 -0.24
N ASN A 70 -15.96 -6.53 0.67
CA ASN A 70 -17.03 -7.48 0.42
C ASN A 70 -18.02 -7.01 -0.66
N SER A 71 -18.45 -7.91 -1.53
CA SER A 71 -19.31 -7.64 -2.67
C SER A 71 -20.71 -7.12 -2.30
N SER A 72 -21.17 -7.33 -1.07
CA SER A 72 -22.43 -6.76 -0.57
C SER A 72 -22.44 -5.24 -0.56
N TRP A 73 -21.27 -4.59 -0.55
CA TRP A 73 -21.14 -3.13 -0.62
C TRP A 73 -21.28 -2.56 -2.03
N LEU A 74 -21.19 -3.38 -3.10
CA LEU A 74 -21.22 -2.92 -4.49
C LEU A 74 -22.45 -2.06 -4.84
N PRO A 75 -23.68 -2.37 -4.38
CA PRO A 75 -24.83 -1.50 -4.63
C PRO A 75 -24.66 -0.09 -4.04
N LYS A 76 -24.04 0.04 -2.85
CA LYS A 76 -23.75 1.34 -2.24
C LYS A 76 -22.63 2.06 -2.97
N LEU A 77 -21.53 1.36 -3.25
CA LEU A 77 -20.35 1.89 -3.94
C LEU A 77 -20.66 2.39 -5.36
N SER A 78 -21.57 1.70 -6.06
CA SER A 78 -22.00 2.10 -7.41
C SER A 78 -22.58 3.51 -7.47
N ARG A 79 -23.21 3.99 -6.38
CA ARG A 79 -23.76 5.35 -6.27
C ARG A 79 -22.67 6.43 -6.26
N TYR A 80 -21.44 6.05 -5.94
CA TYR A 80 -20.24 6.89 -5.97
C TYR A 80 -19.37 6.62 -7.21
N GLY A 81 -19.87 5.84 -8.19
CA GLY A 81 -19.12 5.49 -9.39
C GLY A 81 -18.09 4.37 -9.22
N VAL A 82 -18.05 3.71 -8.05
CA VAL A 82 -17.15 2.56 -7.81
C VAL A 82 -17.89 1.27 -8.17
N ARG A 83 -17.41 0.59 -9.22
CA ARG A 83 -17.90 -0.71 -9.65
C ARG A 83 -16.93 -1.81 -9.24
N ARG A 84 -17.36 -3.07 -9.39
CA ARG A 84 -16.57 -4.24 -9.01
C ARG A 84 -15.16 -4.24 -9.60
N GLU A 85 -15.03 -3.90 -10.89
CA GLU A 85 -13.73 -3.95 -11.57
C GLU A 85 -12.77 -2.88 -11.04
N HIS A 86 -13.28 -1.76 -10.52
CA HIS A 86 -12.46 -0.74 -9.90
C HIS A 86 -11.82 -1.24 -8.59
N LEU A 87 -12.42 -2.21 -7.90
CA LEU A 87 -11.85 -2.77 -6.67
C LEU A 87 -10.58 -3.62 -6.91
N PHE A 88 -10.24 -3.94 -8.17
CA PHE A 88 -8.94 -4.54 -8.51
C PHE A 88 -7.83 -3.50 -8.74
N ASN A 89 -8.17 -2.22 -8.79
CA ASN A 89 -7.19 -1.15 -8.68
C ASN A 89 -6.84 -0.97 -7.20
N ALA A 90 -5.59 -1.25 -6.83
CA ALA A 90 -5.07 -1.13 -5.47
C ALA A 90 -5.44 0.20 -4.80
N CYS A 91 -5.32 1.30 -5.54
CA CYS A 91 -5.56 2.64 -5.03
C CYS A 91 -7.03 2.93 -4.85
N VAL A 92 -7.89 2.57 -5.79
CA VAL A 92 -9.35 2.73 -5.55
C VAL A 92 -9.77 1.89 -4.35
N ASN A 93 -9.27 0.65 -4.24
CA ASN A 93 -9.61 -0.26 -3.17
C ASN A 93 -9.14 0.25 -1.79
N ALA A 94 -7.96 0.87 -1.70
CA ALA A 94 -7.42 1.43 -0.46
C ALA A 94 -8.26 2.57 0.14
N TYR A 95 -8.97 3.35 -0.68
CA TYR A 95 -9.78 4.49 -0.22
C TYR A 95 -11.20 4.12 0.21
N VAL A 96 -11.65 2.91 -0.11
CA VAL A 96 -13.01 2.42 0.15
C VAL A 96 -13.12 1.88 1.57
#